data_AF-A0A820ARI0-F1
#
_entry.id   AF-A0A820ARI0-F1
#
_cell.length_a   1.000
_cell.length_b   1.000
_cell.length_c   1.000
_cell.angle_alpha   90.00
_cell.angle_beta   90.00
_cell.angle_gamma   90.00
#
_symmetry.space_group_name_H-M   'P 1'
#
loop_
_entity.id
_entity.type
_entity.pdbx_description
1 polymer ?
#
loop_
_entity_poly.entity_id
_entity_poly.type
_entity_poly.pdbx_seq_one_letter_code
_entity_poly.pdbx_strand_id
1 'polypeptide(L)'
;MLVFSGFLVELASIFNWLSWIQWISAFRYASNVLIINEFHNISFCLSNMTSVCPMSGLEVLNRQALDYKTDWDMWKYFFALSMMTITFFLLSYIQLFRIKKTK
;
A
#
# COMPACT_ATOMS: atom_id res chain seq x y z
N MET A 1 1.80 9.41 -6.89
CA MET A 1 1.74 8.12 -6.17
C MET A 1 0.31 7.75 -5.73
N LEU A 2 -0.52 8.69 -5.26
CA LEU A 2 -1.85 8.38 -4.69
C LEU A 2 -2.84 7.72 -5.67
N VAL A 3 -2.85 8.11 -6.95
CA VAL A 3 -3.72 7.50 -7.98
C VAL A 3 -3.44 6.00 -8.17
N PHE A 4 -2.19 5.57 -7.99
CA PHE A 4 -1.76 4.18 -8.17
C PHE A 4 -1.79 3.36 -6.87
N SER A 5 -2.52 3.85 -5.85
CA SER A 5 -2.63 3.18 -4.56
C SER A 5 -3.48 1.90 -4.61
N GLY A 6 -4.32 1.75 -5.64
CA GLY A 6 -5.35 0.71 -5.69
C GLY A 6 -6.65 1.07 -4.98
N PHE A 7 -6.70 2.22 -4.29
CA PHE A 7 -7.90 2.71 -3.62
C PHE A 7 -8.83 3.49 -4.57
N LEU A 8 -8.27 4.39 -5.39
CA LEU A 8 -9.06 5.23 -6.31
C LEU A 8 -9.28 4.58 -7.67
N VAL A 9 -8.32 3.80 -8.14
CA VAL A 9 -8.35 3.12 -9.43
C VAL A 9 -8.05 1.67 -9.19
N GLU A 10 -8.96 0.81 -9.65
CA GLU A 10 -8.76 -0.63 -9.59
C GLU A 10 -7.59 -1.04 -10.49
N LEU A 11 -6.60 -1.69 -9.89
CA LEU A 11 -5.31 -2.00 -10.53
C LEU A 11 -5.47 -2.95 -11.73
N ALA A 12 -6.54 -3.74 -11.74
CA ALA A 12 -6.89 -4.64 -12.84
C ALA A 12 -7.38 -3.89 -14.10
N SER A 13 -7.85 -2.65 -13.96
CA SER A 13 -8.35 -1.81 -15.06
C SER A 13 -7.25 -0.99 -15.75
N ILE A 14 -6.03 -0.98 -15.18
CA ILE A 14 -4.90 -0.23 -15.74
C ILE A 14 -4.29 -0.99 -16.92
N PHE A 15 -3.98 -0.26 -18.00
CA PHE A 15 -3.27 -0.84 -19.15
C PHE A 15 -2.00 -1.60 -18.73
N ASN A 16 -1.82 -2.83 -19.23
CA ASN A 16 -0.70 -3.70 -18.86
C ASN A 16 0.68 -3.02 -18.95
N TRP A 17 0.87 -2.17 -19.96
CA TRP A 17 2.14 -1.45 -20.17
C TRP A 17 2.43 -0.41 -19.08
N LEU A 18 1.42 0.12 -18.40
CA LEU A 18 1.55 1.13 -17.34
C LEU A 18 1.48 0.50 -15.94
N SER A 19 1.13 -0.79 -15.87
CA SER A 19 0.94 -1.53 -14.62
C SER A 19 2.21 -1.55 -13.77
N TRP A 20 3.41 -1.48 -14.34
CA TRP A 20 4.66 -1.51 -13.57
C TRP A 20 4.85 -0.28 -12.66
N ILE A 21 4.24 0.88 -12.98
CA ILE A 21 4.37 2.12 -12.19
C ILE A 21 3.79 1.93 -10.77
N GLN A 22 2.84 1.00 -10.60
CA GLN A 22 2.25 0.71 -9.30
C GLN A 22 3.30 0.26 -8.26
N TRP A 23 4.38 -0.40 -8.70
CA TRP A 23 5.44 -0.91 -7.82
C TRP A 23 6.41 0.17 -7.35
N ILE A 24 6.44 1.33 -8.01
CA ILE A 24 7.26 2.49 -7.63
C ILE A 24 6.49 3.39 -6.65
N SER A 25 5.20 3.14 -6.43
CA SER A 25 4.36 3.96 -5.56
C SER A 25 4.53 3.62 -4.08
N ALA A 26 5.24 4.47 -3.34
CA ALA A 26 5.32 4.37 -1.88
C ALA A 26 3.92 4.40 -1.22
N PHE A 27 3.00 5.18 -1.80
CA PHE A 27 1.63 5.29 -1.27
C PHE A 27 0.87 3.96 -1.35
N ARG A 28 1.11 3.12 -2.37
CA ARG A 28 0.51 1.78 -2.47
C ARG A 28 0.89 0.92 -1.26
N TYR A 29 2.18 0.84 -0.96
CA TYR A 29 2.67 0.02 0.15
C TYR A 29 2.18 0.55 1.50
N ALA A 30 2.14 1.88 1.68
CA ALA A 30 1.61 2.51 2.89
C ALA A 30 0.10 2.26 3.08
N SER A 31 -0.70 2.40 2.02
CA SER A 31 -2.14 2.11 2.06
C SER A 31 -2.41 0.64 2.40
N ASN A 32 -1.65 -0.30 1.82
CA ASN A 32 -1.81 -1.72 2.11
C ASN A 32 -1.55 -2.04 3.59
N VAL A 33 -0.51 -1.44 4.20
CA VAL A 33 -0.24 -1.60 5.64
C VAL A 33 -1.39 -1.07 6.48
N LEU A 34 -1.90 0.12 6.16
CA LEU A 34 -3.01 0.73 6.90
C LEU A 34 -4.27 -0.11 6.80
N ILE A 35 -4.62 -0.58 5.59
CA ILE A 35 -5.79 -1.43 5.35
C ILE A 35 -5.66 -2.74 6.14
N ILE A 36 -4.50 -3.39 6.12
CA ILE A 36 -4.28 -4.61 6.91
C ILE A 36 -4.46 -4.30 8.40
N ASN A 37 -3.83 -3.24 8.91
CA ASN A 37 -3.92 -2.89 10.33
C ASN A 37 -5.35 -2.49 10.77
N GLU A 38 -6.12 -1.83 9.91
CA GLU A 38 -7.46 -1.35 10.21
C GLU A 38 -8.51 -2.45 10.06
N PHE A 39 -8.48 -3.25 9.00
CA PHE A 39 -9.50 -4.26 8.72
C PHE A 39 -9.20 -5.63 9.33
N HIS A 40 -8.05 -5.81 9.97
CA HIS A 40 -7.73 -7.05 10.67
C HIS A 40 -8.68 -7.28 11.85
N ASN A 41 -9.43 -8.38 11.80
CA ASN A 41 -10.33 -8.83 12.86
C ASN A 41 -11.51 -7.89 13.19
N ILE A 42 -11.92 -7.02 12.24
CA ILE A 42 -13.12 -6.19 12.38
C ILE A 42 -14.30 -6.80 11.61
N SER A 43 -15.50 -6.71 12.17
CA SER A 43 -16.76 -7.05 11.49
C SER A 43 -17.69 -5.84 11.48
N PHE A 44 -18.29 -5.55 10.32
CA PHE A 44 -19.27 -4.48 10.18
C PHE A 44 -20.67 -5.09 10.20
N CYS A 45 -21.42 -4.79 11.25
CA CYS A 45 -22.82 -5.17 11.37
C CYS A 45 -23.66 -3.87 11.37
N LEU A 46 -24.67 -3.80 10.49
CA LEU A 46 -25.64 -2.71 10.55
C LEU A 46 -26.53 -2.90 11.76
N SER A 47 -26.30 -2.10 12.81
CA SER A 47 -27.20 -2.00 13.94
C SER A 47 -28.44 -1.21 13.52
N ASN A 48 -29.41 -1.86 12.86
CA ASN A 48 -30.82 -1.66 13.22
C ASN A 48 -31.89 -2.55 12.59
N MET A 49 -31.69 -3.33 11.51
CA MET A 49 -32.86 -4.05 10.92
C MET A 49 -32.62 -5.45 10.33
N THR A 50 -31.40 -6.00 10.37
CA THR A 50 -31.17 -7.36 9.86
C THR A 50 -30.09 -8.07 10.67
N SER A 51 -30.38 -9.28 11.15
CA SER A 51 -29.42 -10.23 11.77
C SER A 51 -28.36 -10.77 10.79
N VAL A 52 -28.10 -10.04 9.72
CA VAL A 52 -27.13 -10.34 8.67
C VAL A 52 -26.05 -9.29 8.82
N CYS A 53 -24.86 -9.67 9.29
CA CYS A 53 -23.67 -8.83 9.22
C CYS A 53 -23.12 -8.95 7.79
N PRO A 54 -23.34 -7.96 6.91
CA PRO A 54 -23.16 -8.17 5.48
C PRO A 54 -21.70 -8.04 5.05
N MET A 55 -20.79 -7.51 5.88
CA MET A 55 -19.38 -7.34 5.52
C MET A 55 -18.45 -7.57 6.71
N SER A 56 -17.51 -8.49 6.55
CA SER A 56 -16.36 -8.65 7.45
C SER A 56 -15.14 -7.94 6.87
N GLY A 57 -14.24 -7.42 7.72
CA GLY A 57 -12.97 -6.83 7.28
C GLY A 57 -12.11 -7.83 6.47
N LEU A 58 -12.26 -9.12 6.76
CA LEU A 58 -11.71 -10.24 5.98
C LEU A 58 -12.15 -10.23 4.52
N GLU A 59 -13.42 -9.91 4.25
CA GLU A 59 -13.94 -9.84 2.88
C GLU A 59 -13.38 -8.63 2.13
N VAL A 60 -13.20 -7.50 2.81
CA VAL A 60 -12.55 -6.30 2.25
C VAL A 60 -11.10 -6.60 1.85
N LEU A 61 -10.36 -7.25 2.75
CA LEU A 61 -8.97 -7.67 2.51
C LEU A 61 -8.88 -8.66 1.33
N ASN A 62 -9.82 -9.60 1.23
CA ASN A 62 -9.86 -10.57 0.14
C ASN A 62 -10.19 -9.92 -1.22
N ARG A 63 -11.09 -8.93 -1.25
CA ARG A 63 -11.38 -8.15 -2.48
C ARG A 63 -10.18 -7.37 -2.99
N GLN A 64 -9.33 -6.89 -2.08
CA GLN A 64 -8.11 -6.16 -2.44
C GLN A 64 -6.92 -7.07 -2.77
N ALA A 65 -7.12 -8.40 -2.77
CA ALA A 65 -6.10 -9.41 -3.03
C ALA A 65 -4.83 -9.23 -2.18
N LEU A 66 -5.01 -8.86 -0.91
CA LEU A 66 -3.93 -8.72 0.06
C LEU A 66 -3.77 -10.03 0.83
N ASP A 67 -2.54 -10.55 0.88
CA ASP A 67 -2.20 -11.62 1.83
C ASP A 67 -2.08 -11.01 3.23
N TYR A 68 -2.87 -11.51 4.18
CA TYR A 68 -2.90 -11.04 5.58
C TYR A 68 -2.86 -12.21 6.59
N LYS A 69 -2.59 -13.44 6.13
CA LYS A 69 -2.69 -14.64 6.96
C LYS A 69 -1.57 -14.76 7.99
N THR A 70 -0.43 -14.11 7.75
CA THR A 70 0.72 -14.16 8.63
C THR A 70 1.22 -12.74 8.89
N ASP A 71 1.68 -12.45 10.11
CA ASP A 71 2.26 -11.14 10.47
C ASP A 71 3.38 -10.72 9.50
N TRP A 72 4.11 -11.70 8.95
CA TRP A 72 5.15 -11.49 7.95
C TRP A 72 4.65 -10.79 6.68
N ASP A 73 3.41 -11.01 6.27
CA ASP A 73 2.85 -10.41 5.06
C ASP A 73 2.76 -8.88 5.19
N MET A 74 2.46 -8.38 6.39
CA MET A 74 2.49 -6.94 6.68
C MET A 74 3.93 -6.39 6.66
N TRP A 75 4.88 -7.14 7.24
CA TRP A 75 6.29 -6.71 7.30
C TRP A 75 6.94 -6.53 5.93
N LYS A 76 6.53 -7.31 4.92
CA LYS A 76 7.01 -7.15 3.53
C LYS A 76 6.81 -5.71 3.02
N TYR A 77 5.67 -5.09 3.34
CA TYR A 77 5.38 -3.72 2.91
C TYR A 77 6.20 -2.67 3.66
N PHE A 78 6.44 -2.88 4.96
CA PHE A 78 7.36 -2.04 5.74
C PHE A 78 8.79 -2.10 5.20
N PHE A 79 9.28 -3.30 4.87
CA PHE A 79 10.59 -3.48 4.26
C PHE A 79 10.68 -2.83 2.87
N ALA A 80 9.63 -2.89 2.07
CA ALA A 80 9.60 -2.21 0.78
C ALA A 80 9.71 -0.68 0.94
N LEU A 81 8.97 -0.09 1.87
CA LEU A 81 9.01 1.35 2.16
C LEU A 81 10.38 1.81 2.69
N SER A 82 10.98 1.03 3.59
CA SER A 82 12.31 1.35 4.13
C SER A 82 13.38 1.27 3.03
N MET A 83 13.32 0.25 2.17
CA MET A 83 14.21 0.12 1.01
C MET A 83 14.09 1.33 0.07
N MET A 84 12.87 1.74 -0.28
CA MET A 84 12.63 2.92 -1.11
C MET A 84 13.20 4.19 -0.46
N THR A 85 13.03 4.35 0.84
CA THR A 85 13.55 5.50 1.59
C THR A 85 15.08 5.55 1.54
N ILE A 86 15.74 4.41 1.76
CA ILE A 86 17.21 4.29 1.67
C ILE A 86 17.67 4.64 0.24
N THR A 87 17.00 4.16 -0.80
CA THR A 87 17.38 4.49 -2.18
C THR A 87 17.28 5.99 -2.48
N PHE A 88 16.22 6.68 -2.03
CA PHE A 88 16.11 8.12 -2.22
C PHE A 88 17.15 8.91 -1.41
N PHE A 89 17.50 8.46 -0.21
CA PHE A 89 18.57 9.07 0.55
C PHE A 89 19.95 8.86 -0.08
N LEU A 90 20.23 7.66 -0.61
CA LEU A 90 21.46 7.41 -1.36
C LEU A 90 21.55 8.29 -2.61
N LEU A 91 20.46 8.40 -3.38
CA LEU A 91 20.39 9.28 -4.54
C LEU A 91 20.61 10.75 -4.14
N SER A 92 19.93 11.22 -3.11
CA SER A 92 20.10 12.58 -2.58
C SER A 92 21.54 12.85 -2.14
N TYR A 93 22.15 11.90 -1.43
CA TYR A 93 23.55 11.98 -1.01
C TYR A 93 24.51 12.08 -2.21
N ILE A 94 24.31 11.24 -3.24
CA ILE A 94 25.10 11.30 -4.47
C ILE A 94 24.93 12.66 -5.17
N GLN A 95 23.70 13.18 -5.23
CA GLN A 95 23.43 14.47 -5.86
C GLN A 95 24.12 15.61 -5.09
N LEU A 96 24.08 15.60 -3.76
CA LEU A 96 24.80 16.57 -2.92
C LEU A 96 26.31 16.51 -3.15
N PHE A 97 26.88 15.33 -3.37
CA PHE A 97 28.29 15.17 -3.69
C PHE A 97 28.66 15.74 -5.07
N ARG A 98 27.72 15.73 -6.03
CA ARG A 98 27.94 16.24 -7.40
C ARG A 98 27.81 17.75 -7.51
N ILE A 99 27.13 18.41 -6.57
CA ILE A 99 26.94 19.86 -6.60
C ILE A 99 28.27 20.54 -6.30
N LYS A 100 28.76 21.35 -7.25
CA LYS A 100 29.93 22.21 -7.03
C LYS A 100 29.53 23.32 -6.07
N LYS A 101 30.28 23.48 -4.98
CA LYS A 101 30.14 24.64 -4.10
C LYS A 101 30.54 25.89 -4.88
N THR A 102 29.56 26.71 -5.24
CA THR A 102 29.81 28.08 -5.71
C THR A 102 30.36 28.88 -4.53
N LYS A 103 31.49 29.56 -4.75
CA LYS A 103 32.08 30.50 -3.78
C LYS A 103 31.17 31.70 -3.54
#